data_AF-A0A1H7EE46-F1
#
_entry.id   AF-A0A1H7EE46-F1
#
_cell.length_a   1.000
_cell.length_b   1.000
_cell.length_c   1.000
_cell.angle_alpha   90.00
_cell.angle_beta   90.00
_cell.angle_gamma   90.00
#
_symmetry.space_group_name_H-M   'P 1'
#
loop_
_entity.id
_entity.type
_entity.pdbx_description
1 polymer ?
#
loop_
_entity_poly.entity_id
_entity_poly.type
_entity_poly.pdbx_seq_one_letter_code
_entity_poly.pdbx_strand_id
1 'polypeptide(L)'
;MALVLAWQVCDAGQDRSMADEAALQQEADYRVIAARCGTPGYEKQFYKQSKAAVAAGLVAGDKDLEKAEKSIEARRRNPLLVVATTADCGEKLVTLKALQKDRAGRLGHRRR
;
A
#
# COMPACT_ATOMS: atom_id res chain seq x y z
N MET A 1 -13.62 49.72 3.63
CA MET A 1 -13.65 48.42 4.35
C MET A 1 -14.57 47.50 3.57
N ALA A 2 -14.01 46.56 2.81
CA ALA A 2 -14.80 45.55 2.08
C ALA A 2 -14.32 44.18 2.55
N LEU A 3 -15.26 43.37 3.03
CA LEU A 3 -15.05 42.10 3.70
C LEU A 3 -14.37 41.10 2.76
N VAL A 4 -13.29 40.49 3.23
CA VAL A 4 -12.68 39.30 2.64
C VAL A 4 -13.62 38.13 2.93
N LEU A 5 -14.42 37.75 1.93
CA LEU A 5 -15.17 36.49 1.94
C LEU A 5 -14.16 35.35 1.83
N ALA A 6 -13.73 34.82 2.97
CA ALA A 6 -13.00 33.57 3.04
C ALA A 6 -13.92 32.43 2.55
N TRP A 7 -13.66 31.94 1.34
CA TRP A 7 -14.22 30.68 0.86
C TRP A 7 -13.46 29.54 1.53
N GLN A 8 -13.93 29.10 2.71
CA GLN A 8 -13.61 27.77 3.21
C GLN A 8 -14.30 26.74 2.30
N VAL A 9 -13.55 26.21 1.34
CA VAL A 9 -13.92 24.97 0.64
C VAL A 9 -13.78 23.83 1.65
N CYS A 10 -14.82 23.01 1.79
CA CYS A 10 -14.87 21.89 2.73
C CYS A 10 -13.71 20.90 2.52
N ASP A 11 -12.81 20.84 3.50
CA ASP A 11 -11.60 20.03 3.59
C ASP A 11 -11.89 18.55 3.95
N ALA A 12 -12.70 17.86 3.14
CA ALA A 12 -13.04 16.44 3.35
C ALA A 12 -12.48 15.51 2.26
N GLY A 13 -12.15 16.07 1.09
CA GLY A 13 -11.57 15.31 -0.02
C GLY A 13 -10.04 15.23 0.00
N GLN A 14 -9.37 16.22 0.62
CA GLN A 14 -7.92 16.36 0.59
C GLN A 14 -7.22 15.33 1.50
N ASP A 15 -7.79 15.08 2.69
CA ASP A 15 -7.31 14.07 3.63
C ASP A 15 -7.38 12.64 3.07
N ARG A 16 -8.45 12.31 2.33
CA ARG A 16 -8.59 10.98 1.70
C ARG A 16 -7.55 10.75 0.61
N SER A 17 -7.30 11.76 -0.23
CA SER A 17 -6.29 11.70 -1.28
C SER A 17 -4.89 11.47 -0.70
N MET A 18 -4.54 12.19 0.37
CA MET A 18 -3.26 12.02 1.07
C MET A 18 -3.12 10.63 1.72
N ALA A 19 -4.20 10.12 2.32
CA ALA A 19 -4.23 8.78 2.91
C ALA A 19 -4.06 7.68 1.84
N ASP A 20 -4.73 7.82 0.70
CA ASP A 20 -4.60 6.90 -0.44
C ASP A 20 -3.18 6.94 -1.03
N GLU A 21 -2.60 8.13 -1.21
CA GLU A 21 -1.20 8.30 -1.64
C GLU A 21 -0.22 7.57 -0.70
N ALA A 22 -0.40 7.74 0.62
CA ALA A 22 0.43 7.07 1.63
C ALA A 22 0.27 5.55 1.58
N ALA A 23 -0.96 5.06 1.38
CA ALA A 23 -1.22 3.63 1.29
C ALA A 23 -0.62 2.99 0.03
N LEU A 24 -0.67 3.68 -1.12
CA LEU A 24 -0.02 3.23 -2.35
C LEU A 24 1.52 3.19 -2.19
N GLN A 25 2.08 4.18 -1.49
CA GLN A 25 3.51 4.20 -1.18
C GLN A 25 3.91 3.03 -0.26
N GLN A 26 3.14 2.79 0.80
CA GLN A 26 3.36 1.66 1.70
C GLN A 26 3.27 0.32 0.95
N GLU A 27 2.32 0.18 0.02
CA GLU A 27 2.20 -1.04 -0.77
C GLU A 27 3.43 -1.27 -1.66
N ALA A 28 3.97 -0.21 -2.24
CA ALA A 28 5.22 -0.28 -3.00
C ALA A 28 6.38 -0.76 -2.11
N ASP A 29 6.49 -0.22 -0.91
CA ASP A 29 7.54 -0.60 0.06
C ASP A 29 7.38 -2.05 0.52
N TYR A 30 6.16 -2.52 0.80
CA TYR A 30 5.90 -3.90 1.17
C TYR A 30 6.31 -4.87 0.06
N ARG A 31 6.05 -4.54 -1.21
CA ARG A 31 6.50 -5.33 -2.36
C ARG A 31 8.03 -5.38 -2.44
N VAL A 32 8.71 -4.28 -2.15
CA VAL A 32 10.19 -4.21 -2.12
C VAL A 32 10.75 -5.04 -0.96
N ILE A 33 10.16 -4.96 0.22
CA ILE A 33 10.54 -5.78 1.39
C ILE A 33 10.36 -7.27 1.05
N ALA A 34 9.23 -7.65 0.45
CA ALA A 34 8.95 -9.04 0.10
C ALA A 34 10.00 -9.59 -0.88
N ALA A 35 10.42 -8.79 -1.87
CA ALA A 35 11.43 -9.17 -2.84
C ALA A 35 12.85 -9.27 -2.24
N ARG A 36 13.17 -8.40 -1.27
CA ARG A 36 14.52 -8.35 -0.70
C ARG A 36 14.74 -9.29 0.50
N CYS A 37 13.73 -9.45 1.33
CA CYS A 37 13.82 -10.21 2.57
C CYS A 37 13.12 -11.57 2.48
N GLY A 38 12.18 -11.74 1.56
CA GLY A 38 11.45 -12.99 1.37
C GLY A 38 12.24 -14.03 0.59
N THR A 39 11.76 -15.27 0.63
CA THR A 39 12.17 -16.29 -0.35
C THR A 39 11.47 -16.03 -1.69
N PRO A 40 11.98 -16.54 -2.82
CA PRO A 40 11.33 -16.38 -4.12
C PRO A 40 9.88 -16.90 -4.15
N GLY A 41 9.58 -17.94 -3.36
CA GLY A 41 8.21 -18.45 -3.20
C GLY A 41 7.32 -17.49 -2.41
N TYR A 42 7.85 -16.91 -1.33
CA TYR A 42 7.15 -15.94 -0.50
C TYR A 42 6.82 -14.66 -1.29
N GLU A 43 7.79 -14.10 -1.99
CA GLU A 43 7.62 -12.89 -2.82
C GLU A 43 6.47 -13.06 -3.81
N LYS A 44 6.45 -14.17 -4.57
CA LYS A 44 5.40 -14.45 -5.56
C LYS A 44 4.01 -14.53 -4.93
N GLN A 45 3.89 -15.21 -3.79
CA GLN A 45 2.62 -15.32 -3.07
C GLN A 45 2.17 -13.97 -2.50
N PHE A 46 3.10 -13.21 -1.90
CA PHE A 46 2.84 -11.87 -1.39
C PHE A 46 2.38 -10.93 -2.50
N TYR A 47 3.08 -10.90 -3.63
CA TYR A 47 2.74 -10.07 -4.77
C TYR A 47 1.34 -10.40 -5.33
N LYS A 48 0.98 -11.69 -5.42
CA LYS A 48 -0.36 -12.11 -5.84
C LYS A 48 -1.45 -11.60 -4.88
N GLN A 49 -1.23 -11.73 -3.57
CA GLN A 49 -2.18 -11.26 -2.57
C GLN A 49 -2.26 -9.73 -2.53
N SER A 50 -1.12 -9.05 -2.69
CA SER A 50 -1.02 -7.60 -2.80
C SER A 50 -1.88 -7.08 -3.96
N LYS A 51 -1.75 -7.65 -5.16
CA LYS A 51 -2.60 -7.31 -6.31
C LYS A 51 -4.08 -7.54 -6.03
N ALA A 52 -4.43 -8.64 -5.35
CA ALA A 52 -5.81 -8.91 -4.96
C ALA A 52 -6.33 -7.88 -3.94
N ALA A 53 -5.49 -7.39 -3.02
CA ALA A 53 -5.84 -6.35 -2.06
C ALA A 53 -6.06 -4.98 -2.72
N VAL A 54 -5.20 -4.61 -3.68
CA VAL A 54 -5.38 -3.41 -4.50
C VAL A 54 -6.67 -3.50 -5.32
N ALA A 55 -6.89 -4.64 -5.98
CA ALA A 55 -8.11 -4.92 -6.73
C ALA A 55 -9.38 -4.86 -5.87
N ALA A 56 -9.25 -5.23 -4.60
CA ALA A 56 -10.33 -5.15 -3.66
C ALA A 56 -10.56 -3.74 -3.08
N GLY A 57 -9.74 -2.73 -3.42
CA GLY A 57 -9.80 -1.41 -2.80
C GLY A 57 -9.45 -1.43 -1.31
N LEU A 58 -8.64 -2.41 -0.88
CA LEU A 58 -8.15 -2.51 0.51
C LEU A 58 -6.90 -1.66 0.74
N VAL A 59 -6.26 -1.19 -0.33
CA VAL A 59 -5.04 -0.37 -0.28
C VAL A 59 -5.39 1.11 -0.45
N ALA A 60 -6.02 1.47 -1.56
CA ALA A 60 -6.56 2.80 -1.80
C ALA A 60 -8.06 2.70 -2.14
N GLY A 61 -8.82 3.73 -1.81
CA GLY A 61 -10.27 3.79 -2.10
C GLY A 61 -10.60 3.94 -3.59
N ASP A 62 -9.60 4.28 -4.41
CA ASP A 62 -9.75 4.46 -5.86
C ASP A 62 -10.16 3.15 -6.56
N LYS A 63 -11.18 3.25 -7.42
CA LYS A 63 -11.75 2.10 -8.16
C LYS A 63 -10.97 1.75 -9.42
N ASP A 64 -9.99 2.58 -9.80
CA ASP A 64 -9.16 2.35 -10.98
C ASP A 64 -7.92 1.52 -10.63
N LEU A 65 -8.04 0.22 -10.88
CA LEU A 65 -7.06 -0.80 -10.57
C LEU A 65 -5.77 -0.62 -11.39
N GLU A 66 -5.88 -0.22 -12.66
CA GLU A 66 -4.73 -0.02 -13.53
C GLU A 66 -3.92 1.20 -13.07
N LYS A 67 -4.61 2.31 -12.77
CA LYS A 67 -3.98 3.52 -12.23
C LYS A 67 -3.33 3.25 -10.88
N ALA A 68 -3.98 2.51 -9.99
CA ALA A 68 -3.43 2.16 -8.68
C ALA A 68 -2.16 1.31 -8.80
N GLU A 69 -2.18 0.26 -9.63
CA GLU A 69 -1.00 -0.59 -9.86
C GLU A 69 0.16 0.19 -10.51
N LYS A 70 -0.13 1.04 -11.50
CA LYS A 70 0.87 1.90 -12.14
C LYS A 70 1.48 2.89 -11.14
N SER A 71 0.67 3.45 -10.25
CA SER A 71 1.13 4.34 -9.18
C SER A 71 2.03 3.61 -8.18
N ILE A 72 1.65 2.41 -7.74
CA ILE A 72 2.47 1.57 -6.85
C ILE A 72 3.81 1.24 -7.51
N GLU A 73 3.82 0.91 -8.81
CA GLU A 73 5.04 0.60 -9.54
C GLU A 73 5.96 1.82 -9.68
N ALA A 74 5.41 2.99 -10.02
CA ALA A 74 6.16 4.25 -10.09
C ALA A 74 6.73 4.69 -8.73
N ARG A 75 6.09 4.28 -7.63
CA ARG A 75 6.48 4.60 -6.25
C ARG A 75 7.49 3.64 -5.63
N ARG A 76 7.92 2.60 -6.36
CA ARG A 76 8.93 1.65 -5.86
C ARG A 76 10.24 2.39 -5.57
N ARG A 77 10.54 2.53 -4.29
CA ARG A 77 11.76 3.20 -3.81
C ARG A 77 12.97 2.27 -3.91
N ASN A 78 14.16 2.87 -3.90
CA ASN A 78 15.40 2.11 -3.81
C ASN A 78 15.33 1.15 -2.61
N PRO A 79 15.58 -0.16 -2.80
CA PRO A 79 15.48 -1.14 -1.72
C PRO A 79 16.30 -0.78 -0.48
N LEU A 80 17.45 -0.09 -0.63
CA LEU A 80 18.30 0.34 0.48
C LEU A 80 17.62 1.37 1.40
N LEU A 81 16.66 2.13 0.88
CA LEU A 81 15.87 3.09 1.68
C LEU A 81 14.75 2.41 2.47
N VAL A 82 14.32 1.22 2.06
CA VAL A 82 13.19 0.49 2.65
C VAL A 82 13.69 -0.58 3.65
N VAL A 83 14.82 -1.20 3.32
CA VAL A 83 15.51 -2.20 4.13
C VAL A 83 16.99 -1.79 4.14
N ALA A 84 17.50 -1.23 5.22
CA ALA A 84 18.89 -0.76 5.22
C ALA A 84 19.86 -1.94 5.20
N THR A 85 19.59 -2.94 6.04
CA THR A 85 20.46 -4.10 6.26
C THR A 85 19.68 -5.41 6.21
N THR A 86 20.38 -6.53 6.05
CA THR A 86 19.76 -7.87 6.12
C THR A 86 19.24 -8.22 7.51
N ALA A 87 19.77 -7.58 8.57
CA ALA A 87 19.28 -7.76 9.94
C ALA A 87 17.83 -7.27 10.09
N ASP A 88 17.44 -6.24 9.35
CA ASP A 88 16.09 -5.67 9.37
C ASP A 88 15.03 -6.64 8.81
N CYS A 89 15.46 -7.63 8.00
CA CYS A 89 14.54 -8.54 7.32
C CYS A 89 13.68 -9.37 8.27
N GLY A 90 14.20 -9.74 9.44
CA GLY A 90 13.43 -10.50 10.43
C GLY A 90 12.16 -9.77 10.85
N GLU A 91 12.32 -8.52 11.31
CA GLU A 91 11.20 -7.68 11.74
C GLU A 91 10.27 -7.34 10.57
N LYS A 92 10.83 -6.97 9.41
CA LYS A 92 10.02 -6.60 8.24
C LYS A 92 9.17 -7.77 7.74
N LEU A 93 9.68 -9.00 7.78
CA LEU A 93 8.91 -10.20 7.44
C LEU A 93 7.81 -10.51 8.44
N VAL A 94 7.99 -10.22 9.74
CA VAL A 94 6.91 -10.34 10.73
C VAL A 94 5.77 -9.40 10.37
N THR A 95 6.08 -8.14 10.05
CA THR A 95 5.08 -7.16 9.59
C THR A 95 4.35 -7.62 8.34
N LEU A 96 5.08 -8.12 7.34
CA LEU A 96 4.44 -8.62 6.11
C LEU A 96 3.56 -9.85 6.38
N LYS A 97 3.97 -10.79 7.23
CA LYS A 97 3.15 -11.95 7.60
C LYS A 97 1.86 -11.53 8.32
N ALA A 98 1.94 -10.56 9.22
CA ALA A 98 0.77 -10.00 9.89
C ALA A 98 -0.20 -9.37 8.87
N LEU A 99 0.34 -8.58 7.92
CA LEU A 99 -0.42 -7.98 6.83
C LEU A 99 -1.09 -9.03 5.93
N GLN A 100 -0.38 -10.09 5.57
CA GLN A 100 -0.95 -11.19 4.77
C GLN A 100 -2.11 -11.88 5.49
N LYS A 101 -1.98 -12.08 6.81
CA LYS A 101 -3.04 -12.69 7.64
C LYS A 101 -4.28 -11.80 7.70
N ASP A 102 -4.13 -10.51 7.93
CA ASP A 102 -5.23 -9.53 7.91
C ASP A 102 -5.94 -9.54 6.55
N ARG A 103 -5.17 -9.41 5.47
CA ARG A 103 -5.71 -9.42 4.10
C ARG A 103 -6.40 -10.74 3.74
N ALA A 104 -5.89 -11.88 4.19
CA ALA A 104 -6.54 -13.16 3.95
C ALA A 104 -7.95 -13.21 4.55
N GLY A 105 -8.14 -12.67 5.76
CA GLY A 105 -9.46 -12.56 6.39
C GLY A 105 -10.41 -11.66 5.60
N ARG A 106 -9.92 -10.49 5.17
CA ARG A 106 -10.74 -9.48 4.46
C ARG A 106 -11.06 -9.90 3.02
N LEU A 107 -10.12 -10.52 2.32
CA LEU A 107 -10.31 -11.05 0.96
C LEU A 107 -11.16 -12.33 0.95
N GLY A 108 -11.06 -13.16 1.99
CA GLY A 108 -11.88 -14.36 2.16
C GLY A 108 -13.35 -14.05 2.41
N HIS A 109 -13.65 -12.99 3.16
CA HIS A 109 -15.03 -12.56 3.43
C HIS A 109 -15.77 -12.02 2.20
N ARG A 110 -15.06 -11.49 1.20
CA ARG A 110 -15.68 -10.93 -0.03
C ARG A 110 -16.19 -11.97 -1.03
N ARG A 111 -15.95 -13.27 -0.79
CA ARG A 111 -16.40 -14.37 -1.66
C ARG A 111 -17.69 -15.06 -1.20
N ARG A 112 -18.34 -14.56 -0.13
CA ARG A 112 -19.63 -15.08 0.32
C ARG A 112 -20.76 -14.11 -0.03
#